data_AF-A0A969I996-F1
#
_entry.id   AF-A0A969I996-F1
#
_cell.length_a   1.000
_cell.length_b   1.000
_cell.length_c   1.000
_cell.angle_alpha   90.00
_cell.angle_beta   90.00
_cell.angle_gamma   90.00
#
_symmetry.space_group_name_H-M   'P 1'
#
loop_
_entity.id
_entity.type
_entity.pdbx_description
1 polymer ?
#
loop_
_entity_poly.entity_id
_entity_poly.type
_entity_poly.pdbx_seq_one_letter_code
_entity_poly.pdbx_strand_id
1 'polypeptide(L)'
;MSWYSQRVERDLARWQAAGWVSDVGATSIKSDLASRRSAFGAAGIFAILGAVLFGFAIMSFVAAHWSAMAKLSRLMLILSTLWACYGAAAVLLARKLDAVAHAAVLGGVAAYGAGIMLIAQMYHMEGNPPDAVLYWALGALLAAVLLRSRPALAASFVLIVVWSGWDA
;
A
#
# COMPACT_ATOMS: atom_id res chain seq x y z
N MET A 1 24.76 14.10 2.74
CA MET A 1 25.18 13.87 4.15
C MET A 1 24.72 15.07 4.95
N SER A 2 24.16 14.89 6.14
CA SER A 2 23.73 16.01 6.98
C SER A 2 24.97 16.72 7.56
N TRP A 3 24.98 18.04 7.61
CA TRP A 3 26.08 18.81 8.20
C TRP A 3 26.38 18.37 9.65
N TYR A 4 25.33 18.02 10.39
CA TYR A 4 25.45 17.48 11.74
C TYR A 4 26.21 16.15 11.77
N SER A 5 25.93 15.23 10.84
CA SER A 5 26.61 13.92 10.79
C SER A 5 28.11 14.04 10.52
N GLN A 6 28.51 14.95 9.63
CA GLN A 6 29.92 15.21 9.36
C GLN A 6 30.65 15.84 10.55
N ARG A 7 29.96 16.74 11.28
CA ARG A 7 30.51 17.35 12.49
C ARG A 7 30.72 16.32 13.60
N VAL A 8 29.74 15.44 13.82
CA VAL A 8 29.83 14.39 14.82
C VAL A 8 30.94 13.39 14.48
N GLU A 9 31.11 12.97 13.22
CA GLU A 9 32.22 12.08 12.83
C GLU A 9 33.59 12.70 13.12
N ARG A 10 33.75 14.01 12.88
CA ARG A 10 35.00 14.73 13.15
C ARG A 10 35.29 14.88 14.64
N ASP A 11 34.26 15.17 15.43
CA ASP A 11 34.38 15.27 16.89
C ASP A 11 34.63 13.89 17.53
N LEU A 12 34.05 12.81 16.97
CA LEU A 12 34.25 11.43 17.41
C LEU A 12 35.71 10.99 17.26
N ALA A 13 36.35 11.32 16.13
CA ALA A 13 37.77 11.04 15.90
C ALA A 13 38.66 11.77 16.91
N ARG A 14 38.30 13.02 17.26
CA ARG A 14 39.00 13.79 18.29
C ARG A 14 38.82 13.18 19.68
N TRP A 15 37.63 12.69 20.01
CA TRP A 15 37.34 12.08 21.29
C TRP A 15 37.96 10.68 21.46
N GLN A 16 38.09 9.90 20.39
CA GLN A 16 38.88 8.66 20.39
C GLN A 16 40.37 8.95 20.62
N ALA A 17 40.94 9.94 19.92
CA ALA A 17 42.33 10.34 20.11
C ALA A 17 42.62 10.87 21.52
N ALA A 18 41.63 11.50 22.17
CA ALA A 18 41.70 11.95 23.56
C ALA A 18 41.41 10.85 24.60
N GLY A 19 41.04 9.64 24.17
CA GLY A 19 40.71 8.51 25.05
C GLY A 19 39.36 8.63 25.79
N TRP A 20 38.52 9.59 25.44
CA TRP A 20 37.21 9.82 26.08
C TRP A 20 36.13 8.84 25.61
N VAL A 21 36.32 8.24 24.44
CA VAL A 21 35.36 7.32 23.81
C VAL A 21 36.11 6.08 23.35
N SER A 22 35.60 4.90 23.72
CA SER A 22 36.13 3.61 23.26
C SER A 22 35.76 3.32 21.81
N ASP A 23 36.50 2.45 21.13
CA ASP A 23 36.20 2.04 19.76
C ASP A 23 34.81 1.42 19.61
N VAL A 24 34.37 0.70 20.65
CA VAL A 24 33.02 0.12 20.72
C VAL A 24 31.96 1.23 20.80
N GLY A 25 32.17 2.24 21.65
CA GLY A 25 31.26 3.38 21.78
C GLY A 25 31.19 4.22 20.51
N ALA A 26 32.32 4.45 19.86
CA ALA A 26 32.39 5.15 18.58
C ALA A 26 31.62 4.41 17.47
N THR A 27 31.72 3.09 17.42
CA THR A 27 31.00 2.26 16.45
C THR A 27 29.49 2.30 16.70
N SER A 28 29.06 2.21 17.97
CA SER A 28 27.65 2.33 18.35
C SER A 28 27.06 3.70 17.97
N ILE A 29 27.79 4.79 18.20
CA ILE A 29 27.33 6.15 17.84
C ILE A 29 27.21 6.32 16.33
N LYS A 30 28.17 5.80 15.54
CA LYS A 30 28.06 5.79 14.07
C LYS A 30 26.85 5.01 13.58
N SER A 31 26.56 3.87 14.20
CA SER A 31 25.38 3.06 13.86
C SER A 31 24.06 3.77 14.19
N ASP A 32 24.00 4.52 15.30
CA ASP A 32 22.82 5.34 15.67
C ASP A 32 22.64 6.55 14.75
N LEU A 33 23.74 7.20 14.31
CA LEU A 33 23.66 8.25 13.31
C LEU A 33 23.19 7.74 11.95
N ALA A 34 23.61 6.53 11.57
CA ALA A 34 23.16 5.89 10.33
C ALA A 34 21.67 5.50 10.41
N SER A 35 21.19 5.02 11.55
CA SER A 35 19.78 4.68 11.76
C SER A 35 18.86 5.91 11.82
N ARG A 36 19.36 7.05 12.32
CA ARG A 36 18.66 8.34 12.34
C ARG A 36 18.63 9.05 10.99
N ARG A 37 19.30 8.52 9.96
CA ARG A 37 19.25 9.10 8.62
C ARG A 37 17.83 9.00 8.10
N SER A 38 17.20 10.15 7.87
CA SER A 38 15.83 10.25 7.34
C SER A 38 15.63 9.32 6.15
N ALA A 39 14.67 8.40 6.26
CA ALA A 39 14.19 7.57 5.16
C ALA A 39 13.54 8.41 4.03
N PHE A 40 13.15 9.65 4.33
CA PHE A 40 12.65 10.63 3.38
C PHE A 40 13.81 11.49 2.84
N GLY A 41 14.57 10.90 1.90
CA GLY A 41 15.45 11.66 1.01
C GLY A 41 14.71 12.10 -0.26
N ALA A 42 15.33 12.98 -1.06
CA ALA A 42 14.79 13.39 -2.36
C ALA A 42 14.39 12.20 -3.25
N ALA A 43 15.15 11.09 -3.19
CA ALA A 43 14.84 9.85 -3.87
C ALA A 43 13.47 9.26 -3.48
N GLY A 44 13.08 9.32 -2.19
CA GLY A 44 11.77 8.86 -1.73
C GLY A 44 10.63 9.72 -2.28
N ILE A 45 10.83 11.04 -2.34
CA ILE A 45 9.85 11.97 -2.93
C ILE A 45 9.67 11.69 -4.42
N PHE A 46 10.77 11.54 -5.17
CA PHE A 46 10.71 11.18 -6.59
C PHE A 46 10.09 9.79 -6.81
N ALA A 47 10.33 8.83 -5.92
CA ALA A 47 9.69 7.52 -5.99
C ALA A 47 8.17 7.61 -5.78
N ILE A 48 7.71 8.40 -4.79
CA ILE A 48 6.28 8.64 -4.56
C ILE A 48 5.66 9.36 -5.75
N LEU A 49 6.28 10.45 -6.24
CA LEU A 49 5.81 11.18 -7.41
C LEU A 49 5.74 10.28 -8.64
N GLY A 50 6.77 9.47 -8.87
CA GLY A 50 6.79 8.49 -9.95
C GLY A 50 5.66 7.47 -9.84
N ALA A 51 5.43 6.91 -8.65
CA ALA A 51 4.33 5.99 -8.39
C ALA A 51 2.95 6.63 -8.62
N VAL A 52 2.76 7.87 -8.16
CA VAL A 52 1.51 8.62 -8.35
C VAL A 52 1.27 8.93 -9.83
N LEU A 53 2.29 9.46 -10.54
CA LEU A 53 2.20 9.77 -11.97
C LEU A 53 1.96 8.50 -12.79
N PHE A 54 2.63 7.40 -12.44
CA PHE A 54 2.40 6.11 -13.09
C PHE A 54 0.97 5.61 -12.86
N GLY A 55 0.45 5.76 -11.64
CA GLY A 55 -0.96 5.48 -11.33
C GLY A 55 -1.92 6.31 -12.18
N PHE A 56 -1.66 7.61 -12.34
CA PHE A 56 -2.45 8.47 -13.23
C PHE A 56 -2.31 8.09 -14.70
N ALA A 57 -1.14 7.69 -15.15
CA ALA A 57 -0.93 7.22 -16.51
C ALA A 57 -1.78 5.98 -16.81
N ILE A 58 -1.79 5.00 -15.90
CA ILE A 58 -2.67 3.82 -15.99
C ILE A 58 -4.14 4.26 -16.01
N MET A 59 -4.55 5.11 -15.07
CA MET A 59 -5.94 5.58 -14.98
C MET A 59 -6.38 6.28 -16.27
N SER A 60 -5.55 7.18 -16.80
CA SER A 60 -5.80 7.92 -18.04
C SER A 60 -5.88 6.99 -19.24
N PHE A 61 -4.97 6.01 -19.34
CA PHE A 61 -5.00 5.01 -20.41
C PHE A 61 -6.28 4.19 -20.39
N VAL A 62 -6.70 3.69 -19.22
CA VAL A 62 -7.94 2.94 -19.05
C VAL A 62 -9.15 3.81 -19.38
N ALA A 63 -9.18 5.06 -18.91
CA ALA A 63 -10.25 6.01 -19.19
C ALA A 63 -10.37 6.31 -20.70
N ALA A 64 -9.24 6.53 -21.39
CA ALA A 64 -9.21 6.80 -22.82
C ALA A 64 -9.75 5.62 -23.66
N HIS A 65 -9.51 4.39 -23.21
CA HIS A 65 -10.00 3.19 -23.90
C HIS A 65 -11.38 2.73 -23.41
N TRP A 66 -11.93 3.36 -22.37
CA TRP A 66 -13.12 2.90 -21.67
C TRP A 66 -14.36 2.80 -22.56
N SER A 67 -14.58 3.80 -23.42
CA SER A 67 -15.73 3.87 -24.33
C SER A 67 -15.70 2.75 -25.37
N ALA A 68 -14.51 2.33 -25.80
CA ALA A 68 -14.32 1.27 -26.79
C ALA A 68 -14.26 -0.15 -26.18
N MET A 69 -14.08 -0.27 -24.86
CA MET A 69 -13.98 -1.56 -24.17
C MET A 69 -15.32 -2.28 -24.08
N ALA A 70 -15.38 -3.51 -24.61
CA ALA A 70 -16.49 -4.42 -24.41
C ALA A 70 -16.66 -4.82 -22.93
N LYS A 71 -17.86 -5.26 -22.53
CA LYS A 71 -18.13 -5.68 -21.14
C LYS A 71 -17.13 -6.74 -20.64
N LEU A 72 -16.76 -7.69 -21.51
CA LEU A 72 -15.80 -8.74 -21.18
C LEU A 72 -14.39 -8.19 -20.91
N SER A 73 -13.92 -7.20 -21.67
CA SER A 73 -12.57 -6.65 -21.47
C SER A 73 -12.49 -5.86 -20.16
N ARG A 74 -13.55 -5.15 -19.77
CA ARG A 74 -13.60 -4.46 -18.47
C ARG A 74 -13.57 -5.46 -17.31
N LEU A 75 -14.30 -6.57 -17.44
CA LEU A 75 -14.26 -7.66 -16.46
C LEU A 75 -12.87 -8.30 -16.37
N MET A 76 -12.24 -8.59 -17.51
CA MET A 76 -10.87 -9.13 -17.55
C MET A 76 -9.85 -8.18 -16.93
N LEU A 77 -10.00 -6.86 -17.15
CA LEU A 77 -9.15 -5.86 -16.52
C LEU A 77 -9.26 -5.89 -15.00
N ILE A 78 -10.48 -5.92 -14.45
CA ILE A 78 -10.68 -6.00 -13.00
C ILE A 78 -10.15 -7.33 -12.45
N LEU A 79 -10.46 -8.46 -13.10
CA LEU A 79 -9.96 -9.77 -12.67
C LEU A 79 -8.43 -9.81 -12.69
N SER A 80 -7.79 -9.34 -13.75
CA SER A 80 -6.33 -9.28 -13.83
C SER A 80 -5.72 -8.39 -12.73
N THR A 81 -6.37 -7.26 -12.41
CA THR A 81 -5.93 -6.36 -11.34
C THR A 81 -6.05 -7.04 -9.97
N LEU A 82 -7.16 -7.74 -9.73
CA LEU A 82 -7.41 -8.48 -8.51
C LEU A 82 -6.37 -9.59 -8.29
N TRP A 83 -6.13 -10.41 -9.31
CA TRP A 83 -5.11 -11.46 -9.29
C TRP A 83 -3.71 -10.88 -9.13
N ALA A 84 -3.40 -9.77 -9.80
CA ALA A 84 -2.11 -9.09 -9.65
C ALA A 84 -1.90 -8.58 -8.23
N CYS A 85 -2.91 -7.96 -7.60
CA CYS A 85 -2.82 -7.46 -6.23
C CYS A 85 -2.61 -8.58 -5.21
N TYR A 86 -3.41 -9.65 -5.25
CA TYR A 86 -3.26 -10.75 -4.30
C TYR A 86 -2.01 -11.61 -4.58
N GLY A 87 -1.66 -11.82 -5.85
CA GLY A 87 -0.42 -12.49 -6.25
C GLY A 87 0.81 -11.69 -5.80
N ALA A 88 0.82 -10.38 -6.01
CA ALA A 88 1.87 -9.50 -5.51
C ALA A 88 1.93 -9.56 -3.98
N ALA A 89 0.80 -9.50 -3.28
CA ALA A 89 0.76 -9.60 -1.82
C ALA A 89 1.38 -10.92 -1.32
N ALA A 90 1.05 -12.06 -1.95
CA ALA A 90 1.62 -13.35 -1.60
C ALA A 90 3.16 -13.39 -1.79
N VAL A 91 3.65 -12.87 -2.92
CA VAL A 91 5.10 -12.78 -3.19
C VAL A 91 5.80 -11.82 -2.23
N LEU A 92 5.17 -10.69 -1.89
CA LEU A 92 5.72 -9.69 -0.96
C LEU A 92 5.76 -10.22 0.48
N LEU A 93 4.73 -10.96 0.92
CA LEU A 93 4.73 -11.66 2.21
C LEU A 93 5.85 -12.69 2.27
N ALA A 94 6.06 -13.48 1.20
CA ALA A 94 7.16 -14.44 1.14
C ALA A 94 8.55 -13.76 1.23
N ARG A 95 8.66 -12.52 0.76
CA ARG A 95 9.87 -11.69 0.86
C ARG A 95 10.01 -10.90 2.17
N LYS A 96 9.10 -11.10 3.15
CA LYS A 96 9.04 -10.37 4.43
C LYS A 96 8.92 -8.84 4.28
N LEU A 97 8.31 -8.38 3.19
CA LEU A 97 8.03 -6.97 2.92
C LEU A 97 6.62 -6.60 3.38
N ASP A 98 6.36 -6.75 4.69
CA ASP A 98 5.01 -6.73 5.26
C ASP A 98 4.22 -5.45 4.96
N ALA A 99 4.87 -4.28 5.02
CA ALA A 99 4.19 -3.01 4.75
C ALA A 99 3.65 -2.92 3.32
N VAL A 100 4.45 -3.31 2.33
CA VAL A 100 4.06 -3.28 0.91
C VAL A 100 3.08 -4.40 0.59
N ALA A 101 3.24 -5.56 1.24
CA ALA A 101 2.30 -6.65 1.13
C ALA A 101 0.90 -6.25 1.59
N HIS A 102 0.77 -5.65 2.77
CA HIS A 102 -0.52 -5.18 3.29
C HIS A 102 -1.16 -4.11 2.38
N ALA A 103 -0.35 -3.23 1.78
CA ALA A 103 -0.83 -2.29 0.78
C ALA A 103 -1.37 -3.00 -0.48
N ALA A 104 -0.71 -4.05 -0.94
CA ALA A 104 -1.19 -4.87 -2.06
C ALA A 104 -2.50 -5.62 -1.72
N VAL A 105 -2.65 -6.11 -0.48
CA VAL A 105 -3.93 -6.69 0.00
C VAL A 105 -5.05 -5.66 -0.05
N LEU A 106 -4.82 -4.44 0.45
CA LEU A 106 -5.79 -3.36 0.38
C LEU A 106 -6.15 -2.99 -1.06
N GLY A 107 -5.15 -2.96 -1.96
CA GLY A 107 -5.38 -2.80 -3.39
C GLY A 107 -6.30 -3.88 -3.97
N GLY A 108 -6.10 -5.13 -3.57
CA GLY A 108 -6.98 -6.24 -3.95
C GLY A 108 -8.41 -6.08 -3.43
N VAL A 109 -8.56 -5.69 -2.16
CA VAL A 109 -9.89 -5.39 -1.57
C VAL A 109 -10.58 -4.24 -2.30
N ALA A 110 -9.85 -3.19 -2.67
CA ALA A 110 -10.40 -2.09 -3.45
C ALA A 110 -10.79 -2.52 -4.87
N ALA A 111 -9.96 -3.31 -5.55
CA ALA A 111 -10.25 -3.86 -6.87
C ALA A 111 -11.49 -4.76 -6.87
N TYR A 112 -11.69 -5.53 -5.81
CA TYR A 112 -12.88 -6.36 -5.62
C TYR A 112 -14.16 -5.50 -5.51
N GLY A 113 -14.16 -4.47 -4.67
CA GLY A 113 -15.28 -3.54 -4.56
C GLY A 113 -15.59 -2.79 -5.85
N ALA A 114 -14.54 -2.30 -6.53
CA ALA A 114 -14.67 -1.70 -7.86
C ALA A 114 -15.27 -2.67 -8.88
N GLY A 115 -14.93 -3.97 -8.77
CA GLY A 115 -15.53 -5.05 -9.55
C GLY A 115 -17.03 -5.18 -9.36
N ILE A 116 -17.49 -5.22 -8.11
CA ILE A 116 -18.92 -5.29 -7.78
C ILE A 116 -19.66 -4.10 -8.39
N MET A 117 -19.15 -2.88 -8.15
CA MET A 117 -19.74 -1.64 -8.68
C MET A 117 -19.78 -1.63 -10.21
N LEU A 118 -18.70 -2.08 -10.86
CA LEU A 118 -18.64 -2.12 -12.31
C LEU A 118 -19.65 -3.11 -12.87
N ILE A 119 -19.77 -4.30 -12.28
CA ILE A 119 -20.74 -5.30 -12.71
C ILE A 119 -22.17 -4.75 -12.56
N ALA A 120 -22.47 -4.10 -11.43
CA ALA A 120 -23.76 -3.46 -11.20
C ALA A 120 -24.08 -2.42 -12.29
N GLN A 121 -23.11 -1.59 -12.67
CA GLN A 121 -23.25 -0.62 -13.76
C GLN A 121 -23.43 -1.29 -15.14
N MET A 122 -22.65 -2.33 -15.46
CA MET A 122 -22.71 -2.98 -16.78
C MET A 122 -24.03 -3.72 -17.05
N TYR A 123 -24.65 -4.24 -16.00
CA TYR A 123 -25.89 -5.00 -16.08
C TYR A 123 -27.13 -4.18 -15.70
N HIS A 124 -26.98 -2.88 -15.45
CA HIS A 124 -28.08 -1.99 -15.00
C HIS A 124 -28.87 -2.62 -13.86
N MET A 125 -28.16 -3.22 -12.89
CA MET A 125 -28.81 -3.88 -11.77
C MET A 125 -29.45 -2.82 -10.88
N GLU A 126 -30.78 -2.80 -10.79
CA GLU A 126 -31.55 -2.02 -9.81
C GLU A 126 -31.49 -2.68 -8.42
N GLY A 127 -30.30 -3.12 -8.01
CA GLY A 127 -30.06 -3.75 -6.72
C GLY A 127 -29.91 -2.73 -5.60
N ASN A 128 -30.22 -3.14 -4.36
CA ASN A 128 -30.03 -2.30 -3.19
C ASN A 128 -28.51 -2.07 -2.96
N PRO A 129 -28.01 -0.83 -2.97
CA PRO A 129 -26.59 -0.56 -2.76
C PRO A 129 -25.96 -1.11 -1.44
N PRO A 130 -26.69 -1.25 -0.31
CA PRO A 130 -26.22 -1.94 0.88
C PRO A 130 -25.72 -3.36 0.60
N ASP A 131 -26.42 -4.13 -0.24
CA ASP A 131 -26.04 -5.51 -0.52
C ASP A 131 -24.65 -5.58 -1.17
N ALA A 132 -24.37 -4.65 -2.08
CA ALA A 132 -23.05 -4.52 -2.71
C ALA A 132 -21.95 -4.21 -1.67
N VAL A 133 -22.23 -3.32 -0.71
CA VAL A 133 -21.29 -2.99 0.38
C VAL A 133 -21.09 -4.19 1.30
N LEU A 134 -22.12 -4.98 1.58
CA LEU A 134 -22.02 -6.19 2.39
C LEU A 134 -21.19 -7.28 1.70
N TYR A 135 -21.42 -7.52 0.40
CA TYR A 135 -20.57 -8.44 -0.38
C TYR A 135 -19.11 -7.96 -0.42
N TRP A 136 -18.90 -6.65 -0.51
CA TRP A 136 -17.57 -6.06 -0.43
C TRP A 136 -16.92 -6.29 0.95
N ALA A 137 -17.66 -6.04 2.03
CA ALA A 137 -17.20 -6.29 3.39
C ALA A 137 -16.82 -7.75 3.62
N LEU A 138 -17.60 -8.69 3.07
CA LEU A 138 -17.32 -10.11 3.15
C LEU A 138 -16.02 -10.49 2.41
N GLY A 139 -15.80 -9.95 1.22
CA GLY A 139 -14.55 -10.16 0.48
C GLY A 139 -13.34 -9.53 1.20
N ALA A 140 -13.51 -8.35 1.80
CA ALA A 140 -12.49 -7.72 2.63
C ALA A 140 -12.15 -8.58 3.86
N LEU A 141 -13.17 -9.14 4.52
CA LEU A 141 -13.01 -10.04 5.66
C LEU A 141 -12.27 -11.33 5.26
N LEU A 142 -12.67 -11.94 4.14
CA LEU A 142 -12.03 -13.13 3.61
C LEU A 142 -10.54 -12.87 3.32
N ALA A 143 -10.23 -11.77 2.65
CA ALA A 143 -8.85 -11.36 2.40
C ALA A 143 -8.08 -11.09 3.71
N ALA A 144 -8.73 -10.48 4.71
CA ALA A 144 -8.13 -10.24 6.01
C ALA A 144 -7.78 -11.53 6.75
N VAL A 145 -8.67 -12.54 6.72
CA VAL A 145 -8.46 -13.84 7.37
C VAL A 145 -7.40 -14.66 6.63
N LEU A 146 -7.51 -14.80 5.30
CA LEU A 146 -6.59 -15.62 4.51
C LEU A 146 -5.16 -15.06 4.50
N LEU A 147 -5.00 -13.74 4.36
CA LEU A 147 -3.69 -13.10 4.30
C LEU A 147 -3.26 -12.53 5.66
N ARG A 148 -4.03 -12.79 6.72
CA ARG A 148 -3.80 -12.33 8.10
C ARG A 148 -3.46 -10.84 8.19
N SER A 149 -4.15 -10.03 7.39
CA SER A 149 -3.86 -8.62 7.14
C SER A 149 -4.71 -7.71 8.02
N ARG A 150 -4.09 -7.05 9.02
CA ARG A 150 -4.77 -6.11 9.93
C ARG A 150 -5.44 -4.93 9.19
N PRO A 151 -4.83 -4.33 8.15
CA PRO A 151 -5.48 -3.24 7.43
C PRO A 151 -6.71 -3.70 6.64
N ALA A 152 -6.69 -4.91 6.07
CA ALA A 152 -7.86 -5.47 5.40
C ALA A 152 -9.00 -5.76 6.39
N LEU A 153 -8.67 -6.18 7.62
CA LEU A 153 -9.64 -6.36 8.71
C LEU A 153 -10.29 -5.01 9.08
N ALA A 154 -9.49 -3.96 9.23
CA ALA A 154 -9.99 -2.61 9.48
C ALA A 154 -10.90 -2.12 8.34
N ALA A 155 -10.53 -2.36 7.09
CA ALA A 155 -11.37 -2.05 5.94
C ALA A 155 -12.71 -2.80 5.96
N SER A 156 -12.70 -4.09 6.31
CA SER A 156 -13.93 -4.88 6.51
C SER A 156 -14.84 -4.27 7.57
N PHE A 157 -14.29 -3.88 8.73
CA PHE A 157 -15.08 -3.22 9.78
C PHE A 157 -15.66 -1.88 9.32
N VAL A 158 -14.88 -1.05 8.63
CA VAL A 158 -15.39 0.22 8.07
C VAL A 158 -16.54 -0.03 7.11
N LEU A 159 -16.43 -1.03 6.22
CA LEU A 159 -17.50 -1.39 5.29
C LEU A 159 -18.76 -1.88 6.03
N ILE A 160 -18.61 -2.66 7.10
CA ILE A 160 -19.75 -3.11 7.94
C ILE A 160 -20.42 -1.91 8.62
N VAL A 161 -19.65 -0.96 9.15
CA VAL A 161 -20.21 0.27 9.76
C VAL A 161 -20.97 1.08 8.72
N VAL A 162 -20.39 1.27 7.53
CA VAL A 162 -21.04 1.97 6.42
C VAL A 162 -22.34 1.26 6.04
N TRP A 163 -22.34 -0.06 5.93
CA TRP A 163 -23.54 -0.84 5.66
C TRP A 163 -24.62 -0.66 6.75
N SER A 164 -24.24 -0.78 8.02
CA SER A 164 -25.19 -0.65 9.14
C SER A 164 -25.83 0.74 9.24
N GLY A 165 -25.16 1.78 8.75
CA GLY A 165 -25.69 3.14 8.74
C GLY A 165 -26.78 3.37 7.69
N TRP A 166 -27.06 2.39 6.82
CA TRP A 166 -28.17 2.46 5.86
C TRP A 166 -29.47 1.89 6.41
N ASP A 167 -29.38 1.04 7.45
CA ASP A 167 -30.51 0.44 8.16
C ASP A 167 -30.95 1.25 9.40
N ALA A 168 -30.27 2.36 9.70
CA ALA A 168 -30.50 3.25 10.85
C ALA A 168 -31.25 4.52 10.45
#